data_AF-A0A843YYA8-F1
#
_entry.id   AF-A0A843YYA8-F1
#
_cell.length_a   1.000
_cell.length_b   1.000
_cell.length_c   1.000
_cell.angle_alpha   90.00
_cell.angle_beta   90.00
_cell.angle_gamma   90.00
#
_symmetry.space_group_name_H-M   'P 1'
#
loop_
_entity.id
_entity.type
_entity.pdbx_description
1 polymer ?
#
loop_
_entity_poly.entity_id
_entity_poly.type
_entity_poly.pdbx_seq_one_letter_code
_entity_poly.pdbx_strand_id
1 'polypeptide(L)'
;MGFGKSLANITDDPRVNLPVSEITRIREDLDYYSDVFADVHFYNTNNERRKRKLSTLSVTHQAARKLASVIFNEQVTVSVTGENIDTFINSVLTDNLFNLKYEEYLETGIATGGFAIRPYVDNNKIKLAWVRADQFVPLQSNTNDIQSAVIVNRTTKSENSKTVWYSLLEFHEFDGISEETITNELYRSENVSEIGQQVNLTVLDEFADLPEQVVISDIVRPTFAYFKTPGKNNKSIESPLGIGIVENNMHVIDAINTAQDQFHREVKLGKRRIAIDGSLMKPSTSHAGDESNQGYPVFDTDDDVFMQVGKTKDGKPLLQDLTNDIRVTQYSDALQLFIREFENNIGLSQGTLSTDATKNTKTATEVVSDNSETYRTRSSYITQVEKQIKELIISIVQLATKSELFDGAQAPLSVDLINEPLEINLHFDDGVFVDKDKQLEEDLKVAMAGFMPKKQFLMRNYGLSEDDADEWLAELQSEAPETDNMPDEQAGMLGGNDGEGSGGDDE
;
A
#
# COMPACT_ATOMS: atom_id res chain seq x y z
N MET A 1 19.13 40.07 -15.22
CA MET A 1 18.13 39.02 -14.94
C MET A 1 18.35 37.95 -16.00
N GLY A 2 19.04 36.86 -15.66
CA GLY A 2 19.15 35.72 -16.57
C GLY A 2 17.77 35.12 -16.76
N PHE A 3 17.38 34.81 -17.99
CA PHE A 3 16.16 34.06 -18.25
C PHE A 3 16.33 32.68 -17.60
N GLY A 4 15.69 32.46 -16.45
CA GLY A 4 15.68 31.15 -15.78
C GLY A 4 14.96 30.12 -16.65
N LYS A 5 15.35 28.86 -16.51
CA LYS A 5 14.68 27.71 -17.14
C LYS A 5 13.21 27.70 -16.70
N SER A 6 12.30 27.43 -17.63
CA SER A 6 10.86 27.34 -17.35
C SER A 6 10.36 25.98 -17.81
N LEU A 7 9.59 25.31 -16.96
CA LEU A 7 9.03 23.99 -17.22
C LEU A 7 7.52 24.05 -17.07
N ALA A 8 6.77 23.57 -18.07
CA ALA A 8 5.33 23.37 -17.91
C ALA A 8 5.10 22.02 -17.22
N ASN A 9 5.71 20.97 -17.74
CA ASN A 9 5.74 19.63 -17.16
C ASN A 9 7.17 19.23 -16.80
N ILE A 10 7.31 18.30 -15.86
CA ILE A 10 8.62 17.73 -15.50
C ILE A 10 9.30 17.02 -16.68
N THR A 11 8.50 16.46 -17.60
CA THR A 11 8.98 15.83 -18.84
C THR A 11 9.54 16.82 -19.86
N ASP A 12 9.39 18.13 -19.64
CA ASP A 12 10.02 19.15 -20.49
C ASP A 12 11.52 19.32 -20.16
N ASP A 13 11.98 18.75 -19.03
CA ASP A 13 13.41 18.70 -18.68
C ASP A 13 14.14 17.69 -19.58
N PRO A 14 15.25 18.07 -20.23
CA PRO A 14 15.98 17.17 -21.13
C PRO A 14 16.58 15.93 -20.47
N ARG A 15 16.72 15.91 -19.14
CA ARG A 15 17.17 14.72 -18.38
C ARG A 15 16.06 13.69 -18.21
N VAL A 16 14.79 14.07 -18.38
CA VAL A 16 13.64 13.19 -18.16
C VAL A 16 13.25 12.54 -19.49
N ASN A 17 13.53 11.24 -19.62
CA ASN A 17 13.13 10.45 -20.77
C ASN A 17 11.91 9.56 -20.47
N LEU A 18 10.80 10.19 -20.07
CA LEU A 18 9.53 9.52 -19.77
C LEU A 18 8.37 10.21 -20.51
N PRO A 19 7.46 9.47 -21.16
CA PRO A 19 6.31 10.09 -21.81
C PRO A 19 5.32 10.66 -20.78
N VAL A 20 4.70 11.80 -21.11
CA VAL A 20 3.68 12.49 -20.28
C VAL A 20 2.52 11.56 -19.89
N SER A 21 2.20 10.56 -20.73
CA SER A 21 1.16 9.56 -20.45
C SER A 21 1.42 8.75 -19.17
N GLU A 22 2.68 8.50 -18.81
CA GLU A 22 3.04 7.76 -17.59
C GLU A 22 2.70 8.57 -16.33
N ILE A 23 2.95 9.88 -16.36
CA ILE A 23 2.58 10.77 -15.25
C ILE A 23 1.06 10.94 -15.19
N THR A 24 0.41 10.99 -16.35
CA THR A 24 -1.05 11.15 -16.44
C THR A 24 -1.79 9.94 -15.87
N ARG A 25 -1.36 8.71 -16.19
CA ARG A 25 -1.98 7.50 -15.64
C ARG A 25 -1.84 7.42 -14.11
N ILE A 26 -0.67 7.76 -13.56
CA ILE A 26 -0.46 7.72 -12.10
C ILE A 26 -1.38 8.72 -11.39
N ARG A 27 -1.62 9.89 -11.98
CA ARG A 27 -2.59 10.86 -11.45
C ARG A 27 -4.02 10.33 -11.53
N GLU A 28 -4.39 9.67 -12.63
CA GLU A 28 -5.69 9.02 -12.77
C GLU A 28 -5.87 7.91 -11.72
N ASP A 29 -4.84 7.10 -11.47
CA ASP A 29 -4.88 6.07 -10.42
C ASP A 29 -5.10 6.68 -9.02
N LEU A 30 -4.46 7.82 -8.75
CA LEU A 30 -4.67 8.58 -7.51
C LEU A 30 -6.09 9.13 -7.40
N ASP A 31 -6.71 9.57 -8.50
CA ASP A 31 -8.11 10.02 -8.52
C ASP A 31 -9.05 8.85 -8.20
N TYR A 32 -8.83 7.68 -8.82
CA TYR A 32 -9.58 6.45 -8.53
C TYR A 32 -9.38 5.96 -7.09
N TYR A 33 -8.16 6.02 -6.56
CA TYR A 33 -7.83 5.67 -5.18
C TYR A 33 -8.49 6.63 -4.18
N SER A 34 -8.47 7.94 -4.48
CA SER A 34 -9.05 9.00 -3.64
C SER A 34 -10.57 9.14 -3.79
N ASP A 35 -11.19 8.29 -4.61
CA ASP A 35 -12.62 8.27 -4.92
C ASP A 35 -13.13 9.60 -5.53
N VAL A 36 -12.30 10.23 -6.35
CA VAL A 36 -12.59 11.50 -7.03
C VAL A 36 -13.11 11.21 -8.44
N PHE A 37 -14.43 11.16 -8.58
CA PHE A 37 -15.10 10.95 -9.86
C PHE A 37 -15.89 12.17 -10.33
N ALA A 38 -16.06 12.28 -11.65
CA ALA A 38 -16.86 13.35 -12.26
C ALA A 38 -18.34 13.28 -11.86
N ASP A 39 -18.98 14.45 -11.75
CA ASP A 39 -20.43 14.54 -11.49
C ASP A 39 -21.23 13.86 -12.61
N VAL A 40 -22.28 13.13 -12.23
CA VAL A 40 -23.27 12.57 -13.16
C VAL A 40 -24.20 13.69 -13.63
N HIS A 41 -24.28 13.88 -14.94
CA HIS A 41 -25.13 14.89 -15.57
C HIS A 41 -26.40 14.24 -16.15
N PHE A 42 -27.57 14.86 -15.92
CA PHE A 42 -28.85 14.38 -16.44
C PHE A 42 -29.83 15.54 -16.67
N TYR A 43 -30.87 15.31 -17.47
CA TYR A 43 -31.98 16.26 -17.64
C TYR A 43 -33.15 15.86 -16.75
N ASN A 44 -33.77 16.83 -16.07
CA ASN A 44 -35.02 16.59 -15.36
C ASN A 44 -36.23 16.73 -16.30
N THR A 45 -37.43 16.46 -15.79
CA THR A 45 -38.69 16.55 -16.56
C THR A 45 -38.99 17.97 -17.07
N ASN A 46 -38.34 19.01 -16.51
CA ASN A 46 -38.44 20.39 -16.97
C ASN A 46 -37.42 20.75 -18.06
N ASN A 47 -36.71 19.75 -18.60
CA ASN A 47 -35.63 19.92 -19.57
C ASN A 47 -34.45 20.77 -19.06
N GLU A 48 -34.25 20.81 -17.74
CA GLU A 48 -33.12 21.50 -17.12
C GLU A 48 -31.96 20.53 -16.92
N ARG A 49 -30.76 20.95 -17.31
CA ARG A 49 -29.53 20.20 -17.03
C ARG A 49 -29.25 20.26 -15.53
N ARG A 50 -29.27 19.10 -14.88
CA ARG A 50 -28.92 18.92 -13.47
C ARG A 50 -27.65 18.07 -13.37
N LYS A 51 -26.97 18.20 -12.24
CA LYS A 51 -25.79 17.40 -11.91
C LYS A 51 -25.91 16.89 -10.48
N ARG A 52 -25.26 15.76 -10.21
CA ARG A 52 -25.17 15.17 -8.87
C ARG A 52 -23.85 14.41 -8.74
N LYS A 53 -23.41 14.22 -7.50
CA LYS A 53 -22.29 13.32 -7.21
C LYS A 53 -22.66 11.88 -7.60
N LEU A 54 -21.67 11.15 -8.11
CA LEU A 54 -21.72 9.71 -8.29
C LEU A 54 -21.70 9.04 -6.90
N SER A 55 -22.54 8.04 -6.68
CA SER A 55 -22.49 7.22 -5.47
C SER A 55 -21.59 6.00 -5.72
N THR A 56 -20.42 6.00 -5.10
CA THR A 56 -19.34 5.02 -5.29
C THR A 56 -19.17 4.11 -4.07
N LEU A 57 -18.28 3.11 -4.17
CA LEU A 57 -17.89 2.23 -3.05
C LEU A 57 -16.44 2.44 -2.58
N SER A 58 -15.70 3.39 -3.17
CA SER A 58 -14.26 3.58 -2.92
C SER A 58 -13.47 2.24 -3.03
N VAL A 59 -13.87 1.38 -3.97
CA VAL A 59 -13.43 -0.03 -4.04
C VAL A 59 -11.92 -0.15 -4.28
N THR A 60 -11.32 0.81 -4.99
CA THR A 60 -9.87 0.89 -5.20
C THR A 60 -9.10 1.03 -3.89
N HIS A 61 -9.51 1.96 -3.02
CA HIS A 61 -8.89 2.15 -1.71
C HIS A 61 -9.04 0.90 -0.84
N GLN A 62 -10.24 0.30 -0.80
CA GLN A 62 -10.47 -0.92 -0.03
C GLN A 62 -9.60 -2.09 -0.50
N ALA A 63 -9.46 -2.26 -1.82
CA ALA A 63 -8.62 -3.29 -2.42
C ALA A 63 -7.13 -3.09 -2.15
N ALA A 64 -6.63 -1.86 -2.37
CA ALA A 64 -5.23 -1.51 -2.11
C ALA A 64 -4.87 -1.73 -0.63
N ARG A 65 -5.72 -1.26 0.29
CA ARG A 65 -5.55 -1.45 1.73
C ARG A 65 -5.51 -2.91 2.11
N LYS A 66 -6.43 -3.71 1.54
CA LYS A 66 -6.50 -5.14 1.84
C LYS A 66 -5.26 -5.88 1.34
N LEU A 67 -4.77 -5.56 0.14
CA LEU A 67 -3.53 -6.14 -0.37
C LEU A 67 -2.32 -5.74 0.48
N ALA A 68 -2.17 -4.46 0.83
CA ALA A 68 -1.08 -3.99 1.69
C ALA A 68 -1.03 -4.74 3.03
N SER A 69 -2.19 -4.89 3.67
CA SER A 69 -2.33 -5.65 4.91
C SER A 69 -1.97 -7.13 4.73
N VAL A 70 -2.46 -7.78 3.66
CA VAL A 70 -2.08 -9.18 3.36
C VAL A 70 -0.56 -9.33 3.16
N ILE A 71 0.09 -8.33 2.57
CA ILE A 71 1.53 -8.38 2.25
C ILE A 71 2.39 -8.08 3.48
N PHE A 72 2.03 -7.09 4.30
CA PHE A 72 2.95 -6.49 5.27
C PHE A 72 2.39 -6.31 6.70
N ASN A 73 1.16 -6.72 7.01
CA ASN A 73 0.54 -6.50 8.34
C ASN A 73 1.38 -7.05 9.50
N GLU A 74 1.97 -8.23 9.34
CA GLU A 74 2.78 -8.87 10.40
C GLU A 74 4.21 -8.29 10.48
N GLN A 75 4.48 -7.21 9.74
CA GLN A 75 5.73 -6.48 9.71
C GLN A 75 6.91 -7.33 9.24
N VAL A 76 8.11 -6.72 9.21
CA VAL A 76 9.34 -7.40 8.85
C VAL A 76 10.35 -7.27 9.97
N THR A 77 11.04 -8.37 10.26
CA THR A 77 12.23 -8.40 11.11
C THR A 77 13.46 -8.37 10.21
N VAL A 78 14.35 -7.42 10.49
CA VAL A 78 15.60 -7.21 9.74
C VAL A 78 16.77 -7.71 10.56
N SER A 79 17.62 -8.52 9.93
CA SER A 79 18.88 -8.97 10.51
C SER A 79 20.02 -8.78 9.51
N VAL A 80 21.08 -8.11 9.94
CA VAL A 80 22.26 -7.80 9.11
C VAL A 80 23.51 -8.40 9.76
N THR A 81 24.42 -8.96 8.95
CA THR A 81 25.68 -9.49 9.48
C THR A 81 26.53 -8.35 10.07
N GLY A 82 26.93 -8.50 11.34
CA GLY A 82 27.73 -7.54 12.10
C GLY A 82 26.91 -6.79 13.15
N GLU A 83 27.13 -7.08 14.43
CA GLU A 83 26.32 -6.60 15.56
C GLU A 83 26.16 -5.07 15.61
N ASN A 84 27.24 -4.32 15.32
CA ASN A 84 27.20 -2.86 15.27
C ASN A 84 26.33 -2.32 14.13
N ILE A 85 26.39 -2.96 12.95
CA ILE A 85 25.61 -2.56 11.77
C ILE A 85 24.14 -2.91 12.01
N ASP A 86 23.87 -4.12 12.49
CA ASP A 86 22.53 -4.59 12.80
C ASP A 86 21.82 -3.68 13.82
N THR A 87 22.49 -3.40 14.94
CA THR A 87 21.96 -2.52 15.99
C THR A 87 21.69 -1.12 15.43
N PHE A 88 22.59 -0.58 14.61
CA PHE A 88 22.41 0.73 13.99
C PHE A 88 21.20 0.73 13.04
N ILE A 89 21.08 -0.25 12.14
CA ILE A 89 19.96 -0.34 11.19
C ILE A 89 18.62 -0.49 11.92
N ASN A 90 18.54 -1.39 12.90
CA ASN A 90 17.34 -1.56 13.70
C ASN A 90 16.96 -0.26 14.45
N SER A 91 17.95 0.51 14.93
CA SER A 91 17.70 1.83 15.53
C SER A 91 17.13 2.84 14.53
N VAL A 92 17.68 2.90 13.29
CA VAL A 92 17.20 3.82 12.24
C VAL A 92 15.77 3.45 11.82
N LEU A 93 15.47 2.17 11.62
CA LEU A 93 14.14 1.71 11.24
C LEU A 93 13.11 2.02 12.34
N THR A 94 13.48 1.82 13.60
CA THR A 94 12.63 2.13 14.77
C THR A 94 12.39 3.64 14.91
N ASP A 95 13.45 4.47 14.83
CA ASP A 95 13.37 5.93 14.93
C ASP A 95 12.52 6.57 13.80
N ASN A 96 12.36 5.85 12.68
CA ASN A 96 11.54 6.29 11.55
C ASN A 96 10.13 5.69 11.52
N LEU A 97 9.79 4.83 12.49
CA LEU A 97 8.54 4.06 12.53
C LEU A 97 8.32 3.26 11.24
N PHE A 98 9.39 2.62 10.75
CA PHE A 98 9.42 1.99 9.43
C PHE A 98 8.27 1.00 9.23
N ASN A 99 8.10 0.03 10.13
CA ASN A 99 7.08 -1.00 9.98
C ASN A 99 5.65 -0.43 9.92
N LEU A 100 5.36 0.61 10.71
CA LEU A 100 4.06 1.28 10.71
C LEU A 100 3.81 2.02 9.39
N LYS A 101 4.78 2.83 8.94
CA LYS A 101 4.64 3.65 7.74
C LYS A 101 4.70 2.82 6.46
N TYR A 102 5.47 1.75 6.44
CA TYR A 102 5.68 0.97 5.22
C TYR A 102 4.37 0.39 4.69
N GLU A 103 3.49 -0.12 5.55
CA GLU A 103 2.17 -0.61 5.13
C GLU A 103 1.32 0.51 4.49
N GLU A 104 1.29 1.70 5.09
CA GLU A 104 0.55 2.86 4.57
C GLU A 104 1.04 3.30 3.18
N TYR A 105 2.37 3.37 3.00
CA TYR A 105 2.93 3.73 1.69
C TYR A 105 2.82 2.60 0.67
N LEU A 106 2.93 1.34 1.11
CA LEU A 106 2.71 0.18 0.26
C LEU A 106 1.27 0.17 -0.29
N GLU A 107 0.27 0.55 0.51
CA GLU A 107 -1.11 0.71 0.05
C GLU A 107 -1.20 1.69 -1.14
N THR A 108 -0.68 2.90 -0.98
CA THR A 108 -0.70 3.89 -2.08
C THR A 108 0.16 3.45 -3.26
N GLY A 109 1.26 2.73 -3.01
CA GLY A 109 2.13 2.15 -4.03
C GLY A 109 1.45 1.04 -4.84
N ILE A 110 0.63 0.20 -4.20
CA ILE A 110 -0.20 -0.82 -4.88
C ILE A 110 -1.26 -0.14 -5.75
N ALA A 111 -1.85 0.95 -5.27
CA ALA A 111 -2.84 1.70 -6.03
C ALA A 111 -2.27 2.35 -7.29
N THR A 112 -1.01 2.81 -7.24
CA THR A 112 -0.38 3.66 -8.28
C THR A 112 0.78 3.02 -9.04
N GLY A 113 1.18 1.80 -8.66
CA GLY A 113 2.21 1.01 -9.35
C GLY A 113 3.62 1.10 -8.75
N GLY A 114 3.86 1.97 -7.78
CA GLY A 114 5.14 2.02 -7.09
C GLY A 114 5.30 3.20 -6.13
N PHE A 115 6.41 3.23 -5.39
CA PHE A 115 6.82 4.36 -4.56
C PHE A 115 8.31 4.24 -4.24
N ALA A 116 8.94 5.34 -3.83
CA ALA A 116 10.35 5.34 -3.43
C ALA A 116 10.52 5.71 -1.96
N ILE A 117 11.62 5.26 -1.36
CA ILE A 117 12.07 5.68 -0.04
C ILE A 117 13.47 6.25 -0.22
N ARG A 118 13.66 7.51 0.17
CA ARG A 118 14.95 8.19 0.13
C ARG A 118 15.44 8.41 1.57
N PRO A 119 16.47 7.69 2.04
CA PRO A 119 17.13 8.05 3.28
C PRO A 119 17.91 9.35 3.11
N TYR A 120 17.91 10.18 4.15
CA TYR A 120 18.68 11.43 4.21
C TYR A 120 19.12 11.71 5.64
N VAL A 121 20.13 12.55 5.84
CA VAL A 121 20.60 12.92 7.18
C VAL A 121 19.94 14.24 7.59
N ASP A 122 19.33 14.25 8.78
CA ASP A 122 18.77 15.42 9.41
C ASP A 122 19.06 15.40 10.91
N ASN A 123 19.56 16.50 11.45
CA ASN A 123 19.93 16.65 12.87
C ASN A 123 20.76 15.45 13.39
N ASN A 124 21.81 15.08 12.65
CA ASN A 124 22.71 13.98 12.97
C ASN A 124 22.04 12.59 13.04
N LYS A 125 20.85 12.43 12.46
CA LYS A 125 20.10 11.17 12.39
C LYS A 125 19.68 10.87 10.97
N ILE A 126 19.66 9.59 10.60
CA ILE A 126 19.11 9.16 9.31
C ILE A 126 17.58 9.16 9.39
N LYS A 127 16.94 9.88 8.47
CA LYS A 127 15.49 9.97 8.30
C LYS A 127 15.09 9.41 6.95
N LEU A 128 13.84 8.93 6.86
CA LEU A 128 13.28 8.34 5.64
C LEU A 128 12.23 9.26 5.03
N ALA A 129 12.52 9.78 3.83
CA ALA A 129 11.56 10.49 3.01
C ALA A 129 10.79 9.48 2.14
N TRP A 130 9.48 9.48 2.26
CA TRP A 130 8.60 8.62 1.48
C TRP A 130 8.09 9.38 0.27
N VAL A 131 8.34 8.84 -0.91
CA VAL A 131 8.10 9.50 -2.19
C VAL A 131 7.02 8.72 -2.95
N ARG A 132 5.86 9.36 -3.16
CA ARG A 132 4.77 8.74 -3.92
C ARG A 132 5.12 8.59 -5.41
N ALA A 133 4.37 7.73 -6.11
CA ALA A 133 4.52 7.54 -7.56
C ALA A 133 4.44 8.85 -8.37
N ASP A 134 3.56 9.79 -8.00
CA ASP A 134 3.38 11.07 -8.70
C ASP A 134 4.55 12.06 -8.49
N GLN A 135 5.41 11.77 -7.52
CA GLN A 135 6.55 12.59 -7.13
C GLN A 135 7.88 12.00 -7.62
N PHE A 136 7.91 10.77 -8.10
CA PHE A 136 9.12 10.07 -8.50
C PHE A 136 9.14 9.83 -10.00
N VAL A 137 10.07 10.49 -10.72
CA VAL A 137 10.15 10.41 -12.18
C VAL A 137 11.53 9.90 -12.60
N PRO A 138 11.64 8.72 -13.23
CA PRO A 138 12.90 8.21 -13.73
C PRO A 138 13.51 9.12 -14.81
N LEU A 139 14.83 9.30 -14.78
CA LEU A 139 15.55 10.08 -15.78
C LEU A 139 15.81 9.26 -17.05
N GLN A 140 16.10 7.97 -16.90
CA GLN A 140 16.35 7.04 -18.00
C GLN A 140 15.33 5.89 -17.99
N SER A 141 14.83 5.50 -19.16
CA SER A 141 13.77 4.49 -19.33
C SER A 141 14.31 3.11 -19.73
N ASN A 142 15.61 2.96 -19.96
CA ASN A 142 16.18 1.85 -20.73
C ASN A 142 16.82 0.74 -19.86
N THR A 143 16.67 0.80 -18.55
CA THR A 143 17.18 -0.22 -17.62
C THR A 143 16.05 -0.85 -16.80
N ASN A 144 16.19 -2.14 -16.49
CA ASN A 144 15.23 -2.86 -15.63
C ASN A 144 15.18 -2.31 -14.20
N ASP A 145 16.24 -1.61 -13.77
CA ASP A 145 16.34 -0.93 -12.48
C ASP A 145 16.49 0.58 -12.68
N ILE A 146 15.85 1.35 -11.79
CA ILE A 146 15.88 2.82 -11.83
C ILE A 146 17.09 3.28 -11.06
N GLN A 147 18.13 3.67 -11.80
CA GLN A 147 19.38 4.17 -11.22
C GLN A 147 19.43 5.69 -11.11
N SER A 148 18.52 6.40 -11.79
CA SER A 148 18.50 7.85 -11.78
C SER A 148 17.06 8.34 -11.89
N ALA A 149 16.70 9.30 -11.05
CA ALA A 149 15.36 9.82 -10.93
C ALA A 149 15.37 11.28 -10.48
N VAL A 150 14.29 12.00 -10.75
CA VAL A 150 13.99 13.27 -10.12
C VAL A 150 12.86 13.08 -9.12
N ILE A 151 13.08 13.57 -7.90
CA ILE A 151 12.08 13.63 -6.85
C ILE A 151 11.48 15.04 -6.84
N VAL A 152 10.15 15.12 -6.95
CA VAL A 152 9.39 16.36 -7.03
C VAL A 152 8.67 16.60 -5.70
N ASN A 153 9.15 17.58 -4.94
CA ASN A 153 8.50 18.03 -3.71
C ASN A 153 7.79 19.35 -3.96
N ARG A 154 6.47 19.39 -3.74
CA ARG A 154 5.66 20.60 -3.94
C ARG A 154 5.23 21.18 -2.60
N THR A 155 5.54 22.46 -2.40
CA THR A 155 5.08 23.24 -1.25
C THR A 155 4.26 24.45 -1.73
N THR A 156 3.42 25.00 -0.84
CA THR A 156 2.59 26.17 -1.16
C THR A 156 2.87 27.29 -0.17
N LYS A 157 2.99 28.52 -0.67
CA LYS A 157 3.04 29.73 0.16
C LYS A 157 1.99 30.75 -0.29
N SER A 158 1.55 31.58 0.64
CA SER A 158 0.68 32.72 0.35
C SER A 158 1.55 33.95 0.07
N GLU A 159 1.53 34.44 -1.16
CA GLU A 159 2.23 35.66 -1.58
C GLU A 159 1.21 36.67 -2.11
N ASN A 160 1.20 37.89 -1.56
CA ASN A 160 0.28 38.95 -2.00
C ASN A 160 -1.19 38.48 -2.07
N SER A 161 -1.63 37.69 -1.08
CA SER A 161 -2.98 37.10 -1.01
C SER A 161 -3.32 36.11 -2.15
N LYS A 162 -2.31 35.56 -2.83
CA LYS A 162 -2.45 34.46 -3.79
C LYS A 162 -1.68 33.24 -3.32
N THR A 163 -2.22 32.06 -3.58
CA THR A 163 -1.47 30.80 -3.43
C THR A 163 -0.44 30.70 -4.54
N VAL A 164 0.81 30.50 -4.16
CA VAL A 164 1.94 30.26 -5.06
C VAL A 164 2.47 28.87 -4.76
N TRP A 165 2.73 28.12 -5.82
CA TRP A 165 3.27 26.76 -5.77
C TRP A 165 4.76 26.80 -6.02
N TYR A 166 5.50 26.14 -5.13
CA TYR A 166 6.93 25.92 -5.24
C TYR A 166 7.18 24.43 -5.47
N SER A 167 8.01 24.11 -6.46
CA SER A 167 8.39 22.72 -6.77
C SER A 167 9.90 22.61 -6.65
N LEU A 168 10.38 21.90 -5.62
CA LEU A 168 11.77 21.49 -5.49
C LEU A 168 11.96 20.22 -6.30
N LEU A 169 12.84 20.28 -7.29
CA LEU A 169 13.28 19.15 -8.09
C LEU A 169 14.66 18.70 -7.59
N GLU A 170 14.71 17.50 -7.07
CA GLU A 170 15.95 16.87 -6.61
C GLU A 170 16.33 15.77 -7.60
N PHE A 171 17.32 16.05 -8.46
CA PHE A 171 17.81 15.13 -9.47
C PHE A 171 18.90 14.25 -8.87
N HIS A 172 18.67 12.94 -8.91
CA HIS A 172 19.61 11.90 -8.54
C HIS A 172 20.17 11.25 -9.80
N GLU A 173 21.44 11.51 -10.10
CA GLU A 173 22.15 10.99 -11.27
C GLU A 173 23.30 10.09 -10.82
N PHE A 174 23.09 8.77 -10.89
CA PHE A 174 24.10 7.76 -10.57
C PHE A 174 24.89 7.38 -11.81
N ASP A 175 26.21 7.34 -11.71
CA ASP A 175 27.11 7.03 -12.83
C ASP A 175 27.13 5.53 -13.22
N GLY A 176 26.50 4.68 -12.41
CA GLY A 176 26.50 3.22 -12.59
C GLY A 176 27.73 2.51 -12.01
N ILE A 177 28.63 3.25 -11.36
CA ILE A 177 29.95 2.77 -10.91
C ILE A 177 30.11 3.04 -9.42
N SER A 178 30.23 4.30 -9.02
CA SER A 178 30.59 4.65 -7.63
C SER A 178 30.19 6.04 -7.16
N GLU A 179 29.54 6.85 -8.01
CA GLU A 179 29.23 8.25 -7.71
C GLU A 179 27.78 8.61 -8.06
N GLU A 180 27.16 9.40 -7.19
CA GLU A 180 25.84 10.00 -7.41
C GLU A 180 25.95 11.51 -7.30
N THR A 181 25.48 12.20 -8.35
CA THR A 181 25.32 13.65 -8.34
C THR A 181 23.88 13.98 -8.00
N ILE A 182 23.69 14.70 -6.89
CA ILE A 182 22.40 15.24 -6.46
C ILE A 182 22.35 16.73 -6.83
N THR A 183 21.40 17.12 -7.67
CA THR A 183 21.20 18.52 -8.08
C THR A 183 19.83 19.02 -7.61
N ASN A 184 19.81 20.14 -6.89
CA ASN A 184 18.60 20.74 -6.33
C ASN A 184 18.20 21.99 -7.12
N GLU A 185 17.00 21.98 -7.69
CA GLU A 185 16.46 23.11 -8.45
C GLU A 185 15.06 23.49 -7.92
N LEU A 186 14.87 24.76 -7.56
CA LEU A 186 13.57 25.26 -7.10
C LEU A 186 12.84 26.00 -8.23
N TYR A 187 11.56 25.72 -8.39
CA TYR A 187 10.68 26.34 -9.38
C TYR A 187 9.48 27.00 -8.69
N ARG A 188 9.04 28.15 -9.21
CA ARG A 188 7.89 28.92 -8.73
C ARG A 188 6.82 29.01 -9.81
N SER A 189 5.57 28.74 -9.45
CA SER A 189 4.40 28.86 -10.33
C SER A 189 3.20 29.50 -9.62
N GLU A 190 2.42 30.31 -10.34
CA GLU A 190 1.06 30.75 -9.92
C GLU A 190 -0.04 29.84 -10.50
N ASN A 191 0.34 28.74 -11.18
CA ASN A 191 -0.56 27.75 -11.73
C ASN A 191 -0.25 26.37 -11.15
N VAL A 192 -1.25 25.72 -10.53
CA VAL A 192 -1.13 24.37 -9.95
C VAL A 192 -0.73 23.31 -10.98
N SER A 193 -1.08 23.50 -12.24
CA SER A 193 -0.80 22.55 -13.32
C SER A 193 0.61 22.67 -13.91
N GLU A 194 1.38 23.69 -13.53
CA GLU A 194 2.71 23.96 -14.08
C GLU A 194 3.80 23.84 -13.01
N ILE A 195 5.00 23.40 -13.42
CA ILE A 195 6.20 23.45 -12.57
C ILE A 195 6.65 24.90 -12.37
N GLY A 196 6.70 25.68 -13.45
CA GLY A 196 6.92 27.12 -13.42
C GLY A 196 8.34 27.56 -13.80
N GLN A 197 8.77 28.69 -13.26
CA GLN A 197 10.07 29.30 -13.55
C GLN A 197 11.08 28.98 -12.45
N GLN A 198 12.31 28.63 -12.84
CA GLN A 198 13.39 28.38 -11.91
C GLN A 198 13.73 29.65 -11.11
N VAL A 199 13.85 29.50 -9.79
CA VAL A 199 14.23 30.53 -8.83
C VAL A 199 15.38 30.02 -7.96
N ASN A 200 16.08 30.93 -7.27
CA ASN A 200 17.16 30.52 -6.38
C ASN A 200 16.61 29.78 -5.14
N LEU A 201 17.34 28.78 -4.63
CA LEU A 201 16.98 28.03 -3.42
C LEU A 201 16.77 28.96 -2.21
N THR A 202 17.50 30.08 -2.14
CA THR A 202 17.38 31.08 -1.06
C THR A 202 16.07 31.87 -1.06
N VAL A 203 15.19 31.68 -2.06
CA VAL A 203 13.85 32.31 -2.06
C VAL A 203 12.98 31.76 -0.93
N LEU A 204 13.22 30.52 -0.50
CA LEU A 204 12.51 29.91 0.62
C LEU A 204 13.50 29.60 1.74
N ASP A 205 13.24 30.15 2.93
CA ASP A 205 14.10 29.94 4.10
C ASP A 205 14.35 28.46 4.42
N GLU A 206 13.36 27.59 4.15
CA GLU A 206 13.45 26.13 4.35
C GLU A 206 14.45 25.42 3.44
N PHE A 207 14.85 26.04 2.32
CA PHE A 207 15.82 25.50 1.36
C PHE A 207 17.07 26.37 1.22
N ALA A 208 17.21 27.43 2.03
CA ALA A 208 18.29 28.40 1.88
C ALA A 208 19.68 27.79 2.11
N ASP A 209 19.78 26.80 3.01
CA ASP A 209 21.02 26.09 3.33
C ASP A 209 21.23 24.84 2.45
N LEU A 210 20.31 24.53 1.53
CA LEU A 210 20.41 23.39 0.65
C LEU A 210 21.42 23.70 -0.48
N PRO A 211 22.47 22.89 -0.67
CA PRO A 211 23.41 23.08 -1.78
C PRO A 211 22.74 22.83 -3.13
N GLU A 212 23.07 23.64 -4.14
CA GLU A 212 22.58 23.46 -5.52
C GLU A 212 23.04 22.12 -6.12
N GLN A 213 24.23 21.65 -5.74
CA GLN A 213 24.78 20.38 -6.19
C GLN A 213 25.65 19.73 -5.11
N VAL A 214 25.49 18.41 -4.94
CA VAL A 214 26.31 17.56 -4.07
C VAL A 214 26.74 16.33 -4.85
N VAL A 215 27.98 15.92 -4.69
CA VAL A 215 28.49 14.64 -5.22
C VAL A 215 28.76 13.72 -4.04
N ILE A 216 28.17 12.53 -4.08
CA ILE A 216 28.40 11.48 -3.09
C ILE A 216 29.20 10.38 -3.78
N SER A 217 30.47 10.21 -3.37
CA SER A 217 31.37 9.19 -3.88
C SER A 217 31.39 7.96 -2.97
N ASP A 218 32.05 6.88 -3.40
CA ASP A 218 32.18 5.60 -2.67
C ASP A 218 30.82 4.99 -2.32
N ILE A 219 29.97 4.84 -3.33
CA ILE A 219 28.63 4.30 -3.21
C ILE A 219 28.38 3.16 -4.19
N VAL A 220 27.56 2.18 -3.83
CA VAL A 220 27.28 1.01 -4.70
C VAL A 220 25.96 1.11 -5.46
N ARG A 221 25.11 2.06 -5.06
CA ARG A 221 23.78 2.27 -5.64
C ARG A 221 23.28 3.70 -5.34
N PRO A 222 22.25 4.20 -6.05
CA PRO A 222 21.64 5.49 -5.75
C PRO A 222 21.10 5.56 -4.33
N THR A 223 21.07 6.76 -3.74
CA THR A 223 20.58 7.03 -2.38
C THR A 223 19.04 7.00 -2.26
N PHE A 224 18.36 6.11 -2.98
CA PHE A 224 16.93 5.83 -2.87
C PHE A 224 16.62 4.36 -3.19
N ALA A 225 15.52 3.84 -2.66
CA ALA A 225 15.03 2.48 -2.92
C ALA A 225 13.61 2.54 -3.51
N TYR A 226 13.38 1.89 -4.65
CA TYR A 226 12.11 1.95 -5.37
C TYR A 226 11.37 0.63 -5.32
N PHE A 227 10.12 0.66 -4.86
CA PHE A 227 9.19 -0.44 -4.96
C PHE A 227 8.41 -0.32 -6.26
N LYS A 228 8.33 -1.44 -6.97
CA LYS A 228 7.56 -1.61 -8.19
C LYS A 228 6.55 -2.73 -7.97
N THR A 229 5.30 -2.55 -8.39
CA THR A 229 4.34 -3.65 -8.38
C THR A 229 4.81 -4.84 -9.24
N PRO A 230 4.52 -6.09 -8.85
CA PRO A 230 4.95 -7.26 -9.62
C PRO A 230 4.38 -7.26 -11.04
N GLY A 231 5.20 -7.69 -11.99
CA GLY A 231 4.84 -7.78 -13.41
C GLY A 231 5.44 -6.68 -14.28
N LYS A 232 5.12 -6.73 -15.57
CA LYS A 232 5.58 -5.76 -16.57
C LYS A 232 4.54 -4.67 -16.74
N ASN A 233 5.01 -3.45 -17.04
CA ASN A 233 4.14 -2.35 -17.42
C ASN A 233 3.56 -2.62 -18.82
N ASN A 234 2.26 -2.94 -18.90
CA ASN A 234 1.56 -3.18 -20.16
C ASN A 234 0.96 -1.92 -20.81
N LYS A 235 1.06 -0.74 -20.18
CA LYS A 235 0.67 0.55 -20.79
C LYS A 235 1.84 1.18 -21.55
N SER A 236 3.05 1.06 -20.99
CA SER A 236 4.31 1.46 -21.59
C SER A 236 5.36 0.36 -21.34
N ILE A 237 5.57 -0.49 -22.35
CA ILE A 237 6.36 -1.74 -22.24
C ILE A 237 7.81 -1.51 -21.81
N GLU A 238 8.37 -0.38 -22.25
CA GLU A 238 9.74 0.05 -21.94
C GLU A 238 9.81 0.90 -20.67
N SER A 239 8.69 1.23 -20.03
CA SER A 239 8.73 2.02 -18.80
C SER A 239 9.28 1.19 -17.64
N PRO A 240 10.22 1.74 -16.84
CA PRO A 240 10.70 1.07 -15.66
C PRO A 240 9.69 1.12 -14.51
N LEU A 241 8.68 2.01 -14.57
CA LEU A 241 7.63 2.15 -13.55
C LEU A 241 6.68 0.95 -13.54
N GLY A 242 6.09 0.66 -12.39
CA GLY A 242 5.02 -0.33 -12.26
C GLY A 242 3.66 0.22 -12.66
N ILE A 243 2.65 -0.67 -12.60
CA ILE A 243 1.24 -0.37 -12.86
C ILE A 243 0.46 -0.68 -11.60
N GLY A 244 -0.44 0.22 -11.21
CA GLY A 244 -1.32 0.03 -10.09
C GLY A 244 -2.43 -1.00 -10.35
N ILE A 245 -3.27 -1.18 -9.35
CA ILE A 245 -4.46 -2.05 -9.50
C ILE A 245 -5.55 -1.39 -10.36
N VAL A 246 -5.44 -0.10 -10.66
CA VAL A 246 -6.47 0.67 -11.37
C VAL A 246 -6.36 0.52 -12.89
N GLU A 247 -5.18 0.71 -13.50
CA GLU A 247 -5.09 0.95 -14.94
C GLU A 247 -5.59 -0.21 -15.82
N ASN A 248 -5.52 -1.45 -15.32
CA ASN A 248 -6.05 -2.63 -16.01
C ASN A 248 -7.51 -2.93 -15.65
N ASN A 249 -8.05 -2.27 -14.62
CA ASN A 249 -9.35 -2.55 -14.03
C ASN A 249 -10.32 -1.36 -14.04
N MET A 250 -9.96 -0.21 -14.64
CA MET A 250 -10.81 0.99 -14.69
C MET A 250 -12.25 0.68 -15.11
N HIS A 251 -12.41 -0.12 -16.17
CA HIS A 251 -13.73 -0.52 -16.67
C HIS A 251 -14.55 -1.31 -15.65
N VAL A 252 -13.92 -2.20 -14.86
CA VAL A 252 -14.60 -2.96 -13.81
C VAL A 252 -14.94 -2.07 -12.63
N ILE A 253 -14.01 -1.19 -12.22
CA ILE A 253 -14.23 -0.22 -11.15
C ILE A 253 -15.39 0.73 -11.52
N ASP A 254 -15.42 1.23 -12.76
CA ASP A 254 -16.49 2.07 -13.28
C ASP A 254 -17.83 1.31 -13.33
N ALA A 255 -17.82 0.02 -13.67
CA ALA A 255 -19.02 -0.82 -13.65
C ALA A 255 -19.56 -1.01 -12.22
N ILE A 256 -18.69 -1.25 -11.23
CA ILE A 256 -19.04 -1.33 -9.81
C ILE A 256 -19.67 -0.01 -9.36
N ASN A 257 -19.00 1.11 -9.61
CA ASN A 257 -19.48 2.43 -9.21
C ASN A 257 -20.79 2.81 -9.91
N THR A 258 -20.94 2.48 -11.20
CA THR A 258 -22.17 2.73 -11.95
C THR A 258 -23.33 1.89 -11.43
N ALA A 259 -23.12 0.60 -11.15
CA ALA A 259 -24.15 -0.28 -10.60
C ALA A 259 -24.61 0.20 -9.22
N GLN A 260 -23.66 0.58 -8.35
CA GLN A 260 -23.94 1.14 -7.03
C GLN A 260 -24.74 2.44 -7.15
N ASP A 261 -24.33 3.33 -8.05
CA ASP A 261 -24.98 4.60 -8.27
C ASP A 261 -26.42 4.47 -8.74
N GLN A 262 -26.66 3.56 -9.69
CA GLN A 262 -27.99 3.24 -10.17
C GLN A 262 -28.85 2.62 -9.08
N PHE A 263 -28.29 1.71 -8.27
CA PHE A 263 -29.01 1.11 -7.17
C PHE A 263 -29.40 2.16 -6.11
N HIS A 264 -28.48 3.01 -5.69
CA HIS A 264 -28.76 4.11 -4.78
C HIS A 264 -29.83 5.05 -5.34
N ARG A 265 -29.78 5.32 -6.65
CA ARG A 265 -30.77 6.14 -7.34
C ARG A 265 -32.15 5.49 -7.35
N GLU A 266 -32.22 4.18 -7.57
CA GLU A 266 -33.48 3.43 -7.55
C GLU A 266 -34.09 3.42 -6.16
N VAL A 267 -33.31 3.17 -5.11
CA VAL A 267 -33.79 3.26 -3.72
C VAL A 267 -34.32 4.66 -3.42
N LYS A 268 -33.61 5.72 -3.86
CA LYS A 268 -34.03 7.11 -3.65
C LYS A 268 -35.30 7.47 -4.43
N LEU A 269 -35.47 6.96 -5.65
CA LEU A 269 -36.64 7.24 -6.50
C LEU A 269 -37.83 6.33 -6.21
N GLY A 270 -37.57 5.11 -5.76
CA GLY A 270 -38.54 4.08 -5.39
C GLY A 270 -39.21 4.30 -4.04
N LYS A 271 -38.96 5.45 -3.39
CA LYS A 271 -39.79 5.94 -2.29
C LYS A 271 -41.27 5.89 -2.71
N ARG A 272 -42.12 5.48 -1.77
CA ARG A 272 -43.54 5.29 -2.02
C ARG A 272 -44.17 6.56 -2.59
N ARG A 273 -44.91 6.44 -3.69
CA ARG A 273 -45.62 7.58 -4.29
C ARG A 273 -47.06 7.20 -4.58
N ILE A 274 -47.99 7.90 -3.95
CA ILE A 274 -49.42 7.72 -4.17
C ILE A 274 -49.94 8.95 -4.91
N ALA A 275 -50.39 8.75 -6.14
CA ALA A 275 -51.09 9.77 -6.89
C ALA A 275 -52.49 9.97 -6.28
N ILE A 276 -52.76 11.19 -5.83
CA ILE A 276 -54.03 11.57 -5.22
C ILE A 276 -54.65 12.72 -6.01
N ASP A 277 -55.94 12.58 -6.32
CA ASP A 277 -56.75 13.69 -6.84
C ASP A 277 -56.82 14.82 -5.80
N GLY A 278 -56.58 16.07 -6.21
CA GLY A 278 -56.64 17.22 -5.32
C GLY A 278 -57.93 17.33 -4.49
N SER A 279 -59.05 16.79 -4.96
CA SER A 279 -60.30 16.74 -4.21
C SER A 279 -60.27 15.89 -2.92
N LEU A 280 -59.29 14.99 -2.77
CA LEU A 280 -59.11 14.13 -1.59
C LEU A 280 -58.12 14.69 -0.56
N MET A 281 -57.45 15.80 -0.86
CA MET A 281 -56.51 16.46 0.05
C MET A 281 -57.23 17.44 0.97
N LYS A 282 -56.70 17.63 2.20
CA LYS A 282 -57.31 18.54 3.17
C LYS A 282 -57.28 19.99 2.64
N PRO A 283 -58.41 20.71 2.66
CA PRO A 283 -58.39 22.14 2.42
C PRO A 283 -57.58 22.82 3.52
N SER A 284 -56.63 23.68 3.15
CA SER A 284 -55.94 24.54 4.12
C SER A 284 -56.98 25.41 4.81
N THR A 285 -56.96 25.46 6.16
CA THR A 285 -57.87 26.32 6.91
C THR A 285 -57.60 27.77 6.53
N SER A 286 -58.62 28.42 5.95
CA SER A 286 -58.66 29.86 5.75
C SER A 286 -58.31 30.56 7.06
N HIS A 287 -57.19 31.31 7.09
CA HIS A 287 -57.06 32.34 8.11
C HIS A 287 -58.13 33.39 7.81
N ALA A 288 -58.95 33.70 8.81
CA ALA A 288 -60.05 34.66 8.66
C ALA A 288 -59.51 36.01 8.14
N GLY A 289 -59.83 36.34 6.90
CA GLY A 289 -59.44 37.59 6.25
C GLY A 289 -58.83 37.47 4.85
N ASP A 290 -58.50 36.26 4.38
CA ASP A 290 -57.93 36.08 3.04
C ASP A 290 -58.97 35.50 2.06
N GLU A 291 -59.72 36.39 1.38
CA GLU A 291 -60.72 36.01 0.37
C GLU A 291 -60.09 35.38 -0.90
N SER A 292 -58.76 35.39 -1.02
CA SER A 292 -58.04 34.85 -2.18
C SER A 292 -57.69 33.36 -2.07
N ASN A 293 -57.79 32.77 -0.88
CA ASN A 293 -57.43 31.37 -0.65
C ASN A 293 -58.69 30.49 -0.53
N GLN A 294 -59.26 30.09 -1.67
CA GLN A 294 -60.48 29.25 -1.78
C GLN A 294 -60.31 27.80 -1.30
N GLY A 295 -59.55 27.55 -0.23
CA GLY A 295 -59.39 26.21 0.33
C GLY A 295 -58.89 25.19 -0.70
N TYR A 296 -58.05 25.63 -1.65
CA TYR A 296 -57.40 24.71 -2.55
C TYR A 296 -56.54 23.75 -1.72
N PRO A 297 -56.53 22.45 -2.05
CA PRO A 297 -55.65 21.48 -1.41
C PRO A 297 -54.21 21.97 -1.52
N VAL A 298 -53.56 22.24 -0.39
CA VAL A 298 -52.16 22.64 -0.37
C VAL A 298 -51.33 21.38 -0.24
N PHE A 299 -50.47 21.15 -1.22
CA PHE A 299 -49.44 20.13 -1.14
C PHE A 299 -48.44 20.53 -0.05
N ASP A 300 -48.26 19.68 0.96
CA ASP A 300 -47.18 19.85 1.93
C ASP A 300 -45.87 19.50 1.25
N THR A 301 -44.97 20.49 1.15
CA THR A 301 -43.68 20.33 0.49
C THR A 301 -42.73 19.39 1.23
N ASP A 302 -43.02 19.06 2.49
CA ASP A 302 -42.29 18.09 3.31
C ASP A 302 -42.89 16.67 3.24
N ASP A 303 -43.96 16.45 2.45
CA ASP A 303 -44.59 15.13 2.25
C ASP A 303 -43.94 14.37 1.08
N ASP A 304 -43.24 13.27 1.37
CA ASP A 304 -42.54 12.46 0.37
C ASP A 304 -43.35 11.28 -0.18
N VAL A 305 -44.61 11.10 0.28
CA VAL A 305 -45.47 9.96 -0.06
C VAL A 305 -46.56 10.30 -1.06
N PHE A 306 -47.16 11.49 -0.97
CA PHE A 306 -48.29 11.85 -1.82
C PHE A 306 -47.87 12.72 -3.00
N MET A 307 -48.50 12.55 -4.17
CA MET A 307 -48.31 13.39 -5.35
C MET A 307 -49.67 13.85 -5.88
N GLN A 308 -49.91 15.15 -5.92
CA GLN A 308 -51.15 15.68 -6.47
C GLN A 308 -51.17 15.52 -7.99
N VAL A 309 -52.23 14.92 -8.50
CA VAL A 309 -52.51 14.86 -9.94
C VAL A 309 -53.71 15.74 -10.28
N GLY A 310 -53.74 16.25 -11.52
CA GLY A 310 -54.88 17.00 -12.04
C GLY A 310 -56.15 16.16 -12.08
N LYS A 311 -57.31 16.83 -12.11
CA LYS A 311 -58.62 16.16 -12.18
C LYS A 311 -58.70 15.23 -13.38
N THR A 312 -59.15 14.00 -13.17
CA THR A 312 -59.42 13.06 -14.25
C THR A 312 -60.58 13.54 -15.11
N LYS A 313 -60.54 13.27 -16.43
CA LYS A 313 -61.58 13.68 -17.39
C LYS A 313 -62.97 13.07 -17.07
N ASP A 314 -62.99 11.95 -16.34
CA ASP A 314 -64.19 11.19 -16.01
C ASP A 314 -64.77 11.54 -14.61
N GLY A 315 -64.15 12.49 -13.90
CA GLY A 315 -64.62 12.95 -12.57
C GLY A 315 -64.50 11.91 -11.44
N LYS A 316 -63.80 10.79 -11.67
CA LYS A 316 -63.53 9.78 -10.64
C LYS A 316 -62.23 10.12 -9.90
N PRO A 317 -62.24 10.17 -8.56
CA PRO A 317 -61.03 10.47 -7.81
C PRO A 317 -59.95 9.41 -8.10
N LEU A 318 -58.78 9.86 -8.54
CA LEU A 318 -57.63 8.99 -8.75
C LEU A 318 -56.92 8.77 -7.40
N LEU A 319 -56.84 7.51 -6.99
CA LEU A 319 -55.98 7.04 -5.91
C LEU A 319 -55.18 5.87 -6.48
N GLN A 320 -53.95 6.13 -6.92
CA GLN A 320 -53.12 5.12 -7.56
C GLN A 320 -51.75 5.06 -6.89
N ASP A 321 -51.36 3.86 -6.45
CA ASP A 321 -50.00 3.60 -6.01
C ASP A 321 -49.11 3.53 -7.27
N LEU A 322 -48.10 4.39 -7.33
CA LEU A 322 -47.11 4.47 -8.41
C LEU A 322 -45.77 3.84 -8.02
N THR A 323 -45.74 3.14 -6.89
CA THR A 323 -44.54 2.47 -6.39
C THR A 323 -44.26 1.22 -7.20
N ASN A 324 -43.00 1.06 -7.62
CA ASN A 324 -42.51 -0.18 -8.22
C ASN A 324 -41.57 -0.86 -7.23
N ASP A 325 -41.50 -2.19 -7.30
CA ASP A 325 -40.54 -2.96 -6.52
C ASP A 325 -39.10 -2.57 -6.89
N ILE A 326 -38.27 -2.31 -5.88
CA ILE A 326 -36.86 -2.02 -6.06
C ILE A 326 -36.13 -3.32 -6.43
N ARG A 327 -35.32 -3.29 -7.49
CA ARG A 327 -34.58 -4.43 -8.04
C ARG A 327 -33.35 -4.82 -7.22
N VAL A 328 -33.54 -5.01 -5.91
CA VAL A 328 -32.46 -5.28 -4.95
C VAL A 328 -31.62 -6.49 -5.37
N THR A 329 -32.27 -7.60 -5.73
CA THR A 329 -31.56 -8.84 -6.13
C THR A 329 -30.73 -8.63 -7.38
N GLN A 330 -31.28 -8.02 -8.44
CA GLN A 330 -30.56 -7.83 -9.69
C GLN A 330 -29.35 -6.89 -9.54
N TYR A 331 -29.49 -5.82 -8.75
CA TYR A 331 -28.37 -4.93 -8.46
C TYR A 331 -27.32 -5.59 -7.56
N SER A 332 -27.75 -6.32 -6.54
CA SER A 332 -26.84 -7.09 -5.68
C SER A 332 -26.05 -8.11 -6.49
N ASP A 333 -26.70 -8.91 -7.31
CA ASP A 333 -26.04 -9.94 -8.13
C ASP A 333 -25.05 -9.32 -9.13
N ALA A 334 -25.42 -8.20 -9.77
CA ALA A 334 -24.51 -7.48 -10.67
C ALA A 334 -23.30 -6.89 -9.93
N LEU A 335 -23.50 -6.29 -8.75
CA LEU A 335 -22.41 -5.76 -7.93
C LEU A 335 -21.45 -6.88 -7.49
N GLN A 336 -21.99 -8.02 -7.01
CA GLN A 336 -21.16 -9.15 -6.63
C GLN A 336 -20.37 -9.72 -7.80
N LEU A 337 -20.96 -9.78 -9.01
CA LEU A 337 -20.27 -10.22 -10.21
C LEU A 337 -19.06 -9.32 -10.52
N PHE A 338 -19.25 -8.00 -10.58
CA PHE A 338 -18.17 -7.07 -10.90
C PHE A 338 -17.09 -7.02 -9.81
N ILE A 339 -17.47 -7.11 -8.52
CA ILE A 339 -16.49 -7.16 -7.44
C ILE A 339 -15.66 -8.45 -7.51
N ARG A 340 -16.28 -9.61 -7.81
CA ARG A 340 -15.54 -10.87 -8.00
C ARG A 340 -14.60 -10.83 -9.20
N GLU A 341 -15.02 -10.21 -10.31
CA GLU A 341 -14.15 -9.96 -11.46
C GLU A 341 -12.96 -9.09 -11.05
N PHE A 342 -13.20 -8.02 -10.29
CA PHE A 342 -12.13 -7.16 -9.78
C PHE A 342 -11.18 -7.92 -8.85
N GLU A 343 -11.69 -8.71 -7.91
CA GLU A 343 -10.90 -9.57 -7.01
C GLU A 343 -9.97 -10.49 -7.79
N ASN A 344 -10.48 -11.23 -8.77
CA ASN A 344 -9.67 -12.14 -9.59
C ASN A 344 -8.59 -11.36 -10.36
N ASN A 345 -8.92 -10.20 -10.94
CA ASN A 345 -7.97 -9.43 -11.75
C ASN A 345 -6.79 -8.87 -10.93
N ILE A 346 -6.99 -8.61 -9.63
CA ILE A 346 -5.95 -8.14 -8.71
C ILE A 346 -5.34 -9.28 -7.89
N GLY A 347 -5.73 -10.53 -8.17
CA GLY A 347 -5.21 -11.72 -7.51
C GLY A 347 -5.62 -11.85 -6.04
N LEU A 348 -6.80 -11.32 -5.68
CA LEU A 348 -7.47 -11.60 -4.41
C LEU A 348 -8.44 -12.76 -4.56
N SER A 349 -8.50 -13.58 -3.51
CA SER A 349 -9.44 -14.70 -3.43
C SER A 349 -10.87 -14.18 -3.34
N GLN A 350 -11.80 -14.86 -4.00
CA GLN A 350 -13.19 -14.41 -4.08
C GLN A 350 -13.85 -14.28 -2.70
N GLY A 351 -14.54 -13.17 -2.54
CA GLY A 351 -15.22 -12.75 -1.32
C GLY A 351 -14.30 -12.30 -0.21
N THR A 352 -13.20 -11.67 -0.59
CA THR A 352 -12.37 -10.79 0.23
C THR A 352 -13.01 -9.39 0.34
N LEU A 353 -13.51 -8.88 -0.79
CA LEU A 353 -14.31 -7.66 -0.96
C LEU A 353 -15.77 -8.00 -1.28
N SER A 354 -16.02 -9.08 -2.03
CA SER A 354 -17.38 -9.52 -2.33
C SER A 354 -18.03 -10.21 -1.12
N THR A 355 -19.33 -10.02 -0.93
CA THR A 355 -20.08 -10.64 0.18
C THR A 355 -20.82 -11.85 -0.35
N ASP A 356 -20.50 -13.03 0.16
CA ASP A 356 -21.22 -14.25 -0.18
C ASP A 356 -22.02 -14.68 1.05
N ALA A 357 -23.33 -14.45 1.04
CA ALA A 357 -24.23 -14.74 2.17
C ALA A 357 -24.26 -16.24 2.55
N THR A 358 -23.71 -17.10 1.70
CA THR A 358 -23.54 -18.55 1.86
C THR A 358 -22.25 -18.96 2.56
N LYS A 359 -21.32 -18.05 2.89
CA LYS A 359 -19.99 -18.36 3.47
C LYS A 359 -19.97 -18.76 4.95
N ASN A 360 -21.11 -19.01 5.61
CA ASN A 360 -21.15 -19.39 7.03
C ASN A 360 -20.72 -20.85 7.32
N THR A 361 -20.23 -21.61 6.32
CA THR A 361 -19.93 -23.04 6.51
C THR A 361 -18.78 -23.51 5.60
N LYS A 362 -17.65 -22.81 5.59
CA LYS A 362 -16.43 -23.33 4.94
C LYS A 362 -15.56 -24.06 5.95
N THR A 363 -15.07 -25.24 5.56
CA THR A 363 -14.08 -25.98 6.33
C THR A 363 -12.69 -25.33 6.17
N ALA A 364 -11.81 -25.42 7.16
CA ALA A 364 -10.50 -24.75 7.15
C ALA A 364 -9.67 -25.07 5.88
N THR A 365 -9.76 -26.30 5.36
CA THR A 365 -9.07 -26.74 4.14
C THR A 365 -9.57 -26.06 2.85
N GLU A 366 -10.87 -25.73 2.77
CA GLU A 366 -11.44 -24.96 1.65
C GLU A 366 -11.00 -23.50 1.72
N VAL A 367 -10.88 -22.93 2.92
CA VAL A 367 -10.35 -21.58 3.14
C VAL A 367 -8.89 -21.49 2.70
N VAL A 368 -8.07 -22.50 3.01
CA VAL A 368 -6.66 -22.57 2.58
C VAL A 368 -6.52 -22.72 1.06
N SER A 369 -7.39 -23.53 0.43
CA SER A 369 -7.35 -23.74 -1.04
C SER A 369 -7.84 -22.51 -1.80
N ASP A 370 -8.90 -21.85 -1.32
CA ASP A 370 -9.40 -20.60 -1.89
C ASP A 370 -8.37 -19.47 -1.76
N ASN A 371 -7.57 -19.46 -0.69
CA ASN A 371 -6.52 -18.46 -0.45
C ASN A 371 -5.26 -18.64 -1.31
N SER A 372 -5.17 -19.69 -2.13
CA SER A 372 -3.96 -19.99 -2.92
C SER A 372 -3.61 -18.91 -3.97
N GLU A 373 -4.61 -18.25 -4.56
CA GLU A 373 -4.38 -17.14 -5.50
C GLU A 373 -3.83 -15.92 -4.79
N THR A 374 -4.48 -15.52 -3.68
CA THR A 374 -3.98 -14.46 -2.79
C THR A 374 -2.54 -14.74 -2.32
N TYR A 375 -2.21 -15.99 -2.01
CA TYR A 375 -0.86 -16.38 -1.61
C TYR A 375 0.18 -16.16 -2.72
N ARG A 376 -0.15 -16.55 -3.97
CA ARG A 376 0.75 -16.33 -5.12
C ARG A 376 0.97 -14.85 -5.39
N THR A 377 -0.10 -14.07 -5.31
CA THR A 377 -0.05 -12.61 -5.42
C THR A 377 0.85 -12.04 -4.33
N ARG A 378 0.57 -12.37 -3.05
CA ARG A 378 1.37 -11.96 -1.89
C ARG A 378 2.85 -12.28 -2.09
N SER A 379 3.20 -13.52 -2.45
CA SER A 379 4.58 -13.94 -2.67
C SER A 379 5.29 -13.10 -3.75
N SER A 380 4.59 -12.79 -4.85
CA SER A 380 5.12 -11.93 -5.91
C SER A 380 5.40 -10.51 -5.40
N TYR A 381 4.50 -9.96 -4.58
CA TYR A 381 4.68 -8.65 -3.94
C TYR A 381 5.81 -8.66 -2.91
N ILE A 382 5.92 -9.70 -2.08
CA ILE A 382 7.00 -9.86 -1.11
C ILE A 382 8.36 -9.83 -1.78
N THR A 383 8.52 -10.45 -2.96
CA THR A 383 9.79 -10.37 -3.71
C THR A 383 10.18 -8.92 -4.05
N GLN A 384 9.21 -8.07 -4.40
CA GLN A 384 9.46 -6.65 -4.70
C GLN A 384 9.70 -5.82 -3.42
N VAL A 385 8.97 -6.14 -2.34
CA VAL A 385 9.16 -5.55 -1.01
C VAL A 385 10.56 -5.88 -0.48
N GLU A 386 10.97 -7.14 -0.51
CA GLU A 386 12.30 -7.61 -0.09
C GLU A 386 13.41 -6.87 -0.83
N LYS A 387 13.26 -6.74 -2.16
CA LYS A 387 14.20 -6.00 -2.99
C LYS A 387 14.33 -4.55 -2.51
N GLN A 388 13.21 -3.84 -2.36
CA GLN A 388 13.23 -2.44 -1.91
C GLN A 388 13.84 -2.29 -0.51
N ILE A 389 13.50 -3.17 0.43
CA ILE A 389 14.00 -3.09 1.81
C ILE A 389 15.51 -3.35 1.86
N LYS A 390 16.01 -4.34 1.12
CA LYS A 390 17.47 -4.59 1.01
C LYS A 390 18.19 -3.39 0.41
N GLU A 391 17.65 -2.84 -0.66
CA GLU A 391 18.17 -1.64 -1.31
C GLU A 391 18.18 -0.43 -0.36
N LEU A 392 17.12 -0.25 0.43
CA LEU A 392 17.02 0.80 1.43
C LEU A 392 18.08 0.65 2.52
N ILE A 393 18.25 -0.55 3.07
CA ILE A 393 19.26 -0.84 4.10
C ILE A 393 20.67 -0.52 3.58
N ILE A 394 20.98 -0.95 2.35
CA ILE A 394 22.28 -0.61 1.72
C ILE A 394 22.45 0.90 1.63
N SER A 395 21.40 1.65 1.23
CA SER A 395 21.49 3.11 1.17
C SER A 395 21.59 3.78 2.53
N ILE A 396 20.95 3.25 3.57
CA ILE A 396 21.13 3.73 4.95
C ILE A 396 22.59 3.54 5.37
N VAL A 397 23.18 2.35 5.15
CA VAL A 397 24.59 2.10 5.49
C VAL A 397 25.51 3.01 4.68
N GLN A 398 25.28 3.19 3.38
CA GLN A 398 26.10 4.07 2.54
C GLN A 398 26.12 5.51 3.09
N LEU A 399 24.99 6.02 3.57
CA LEU A 399 24.93 7.37 4.13
C LEU A 399 25.64 7.42 5.48
N ALA A 400 25.47 6.39 6.31
CA ALA A 400 26.12 6.29 7.62
C ALA A 400 27.66 6.16 7.56
N THR A 401 28.26 5.91 6.39
CA THR A 401 29.72 5.94 6.21
C THR A 401 30.27 7.30 5.78
N LYS A 402 29.41 8.28 5.43
CA LYS A 402 29.81 9.62 4.97
C LYS A 402 29.95 10.57 6.14
N SER A 403 31.19 10.81 6.58
CA SER A 403 31.46 11.65 7.74
C SER A 403 31.02 13.09 7.54
N GLU A 404 31.06 13.59 6.31
CA GLU A 404 30.65 14.94 5.91
C GLU A 404 29.16 15.23 6.13
N LEU A 405 28.32 14.20 6.30
CA LEU A 405 26.88 14.35 6.55
C LEU A 405 26.54 14.45 8.05
N PHE A 406 27.50 14.20 8.95
CA PHE A 406 27.27 14.13 10.39
C PHE A 406 28.08 15.19 11.16
N ASP A 407 27.55 15.59 12.31
CA ASP A 407 28.17 16.56 13.18
C ASP A 407 29.55 16.08 13.65
N GLY A 408 30.53 17.00 13.66
CA GLY A 408 31.89 16.68 14.07
C GLY A 408 32.70 15.86 13.05
N ALA A 409 32.18 15.68 11.83
CA ALA A 409 32.82 14.92 10.76
C ALA A 409 33.18 13.48 11.17
N GLN A 410 32.28 12.82 11.91
CA GLN A 410 32.44 11.43 12.34
C GLN A 410 31.31 10.58 11.77
N ALA A 411 31.66 9.62 10.92
CA ALA A 411 30.72 8.65 10.37
C ALA A 411 30.23 7.68 11.46
N PRO A 412 28.91 7.44 11.58
CA PRO A 412 28.37 6.43 12.50
C PRO A 412 28.87 5.01 12.24
N LEU A 413 29.16 4.67 10.99
CA LEU A 413 29.65 3.36 10.58
C LEU A 413 30.92 3.49 9.71
N SER A 414 31.73 2.43 9.70
CA SER A 414 32.88 2.28 8.82
C SER A 414 32.77 0.90 8.14
N VAL A 415 32.22 0.88 6.94
CA VAL A 415 31.92 -0.35 6.18
C VAL A 415 32.35 -0.15 4.73
N ASP A 416 33.06 -1.13 4.17
CA ASP A 416 33.42 -1.15 2.74
C ASP A 416 32.41 -1.99 1.96
N LEU A 417 31.34 -1.34 1.50
CA LEU A 417 30.27 -2.00 0.75
C LEU A 417 30.70 -2.53 -0.62
N ILE A 418 31.84 -2.08 -1.15
CA ILE A 418 32.34 -2.49 -2.47
C ILE A 418 33.00 -3.86 -2.37
N ASN A 419 33.85 -4.04 -1.36
CA ASN A 419 34.60 -5.28 -1.18
C ASN A 419 33.90 -6.28 -0.23
N GLU A 420 33.07 -5.78 0.69
CA GLU A 420 32.35 -6.56 1.70
C GLU A 420 30.83 -6.26 1.61
N PRO A 421 30.12 -6.88 0.66
CA PRO A 421 28.69 -6.65 0.51
C PRO A 421 27.93 -7.13 1.75
N LEU A 422 26.91 -6.38 2.16
CA LEU A 422 26.08 -6.72 3.31
C LEU A 422 25.27 -7.99 3.04
N GLU A 423 25.30 -8.91 4.00
CA GLU A 423 24.36 -10.00 4.09
C GLU A 423 23.14 -9.55 4.90
N ILE A 424 21.99 -9.43 4.22
CA ILE A 424 20.75 -8.93 4.80
C ILE A 424 19.70 -10.05 4.75
N ASN A 425 19.25 -10.46 5.93
CA ASN A 425 18.18 -11.41 6.13
C ASN A 425 16.91 -10.67 6.53
N LEU A 426 15.83 -10.93 5.78
CA LEU A 426 14.51 -10.38 6.04
C LEU A 426 13.57 -11.52 6.39
N HIS A 427 12.85 -11.38 7.51
CA HIS A 427 11.85 -12.34 7.93
C HIS A 427 10.48 -11.66 7.98
N PHE A 428 9.57 -12.11 7.13
CA PHE A 428 8.16 -11.71 7.15
C PHE A 428 7.38 -12.77 7.92
N ASP A 429 6.64 -12.35 8.92
CA ASP A 429 5.73 -13.25 9.62
C ASP A 429 4.52 -13.57 8.70
N ASP A 430 4.13 -14.84 8.65
CA ASP A 430 3.08 -15.39 7.79
C ASP A 430 1.97 -16.06 8.63
N GLY A 431 1.89 -15.73 9.92
CA GLY A 431 1.03 -16.39 10.91
C GLY A 431 -0.48 -16.39 10.63
N VAL A 432 -0.96 -15.59 9.67
CA VAL A 432 -2.38 -15.55 9.24
C VAL A 432 -2.71 -16.55 8.13
N PHE A 433 -1.72 -16.92 7.30
CA PHE A 433 -1.94 -17.77 6.12
C PHE A 433 -1.33 -19.17 6.25
N VAL A 434 -0.49 -19.38 7.25
CA VAL A 434 0.06 -20.70 7.56
C VAL A 434 -0.96 -21.49 8.38
N ASP A 435 -1.28 -22.69 7.90
CA ASP A 435 -2.01 -23.69 8.69
C ASP A 435 -1.13 -24.08 9.89
N LYS A 436 -1.44 -23.52 11.06
CA LYS A 436 -0.66 -23.71 12.29
C LYS A 436 -0.59 -25.17 12.71
N ASP A 437 -1.62 -25.96 12.42
CA ASP A 437 -1.62 -27.40 12.73
C ASP A 437 -0.63 -28.12 11.82
N LYS A 438 -0.64 -27.81 10.52
CA LYS A 438 0.33 -28.39 9.57
C LYS A 438 1.76 -27.92 9.84
N GLN A 439 1.96 -26.65 10.20
CA GLN A 439 3.27 -26.10 10.56
C GLN A 439 3.82 -26.76 11.81
N LEU A 440 2.98 -26.94 12.84
CA LEU A 440 3.36 -27.65 14.06
C LEU A 440 3.76 -29.09 13.76
N GLU A 441 3.02 -29.79 12.88
CA GLU A 441 3.36 -31.15 12.46
C GLU A 441 4.71 -31.22 11.70
N GLU A 442 4.98 -30.28 10.80
CA GLU A 442 6.24 -30.20 10.07
C GLU A 442 7.41 -29.85 10.99
N ASP A 443 7.24 -28.83 11.84
CA ASP A 443 8.25 -28.41 12.80
C ASP A 443 8.56 -29.51 13.82
N LEU A 444 7.55 -30.26 14.25
CA LEU A 444 7.76 -31.41 15.13
C LEU A 444 8.64 -32.46 14.45
N LYS A 445 8.41 -32.75 13.16
CA LYS A 445 9.25 -33.68 12.39
C LYS A 445 10.69 -33.17 12.26
N VAL A 446 10.88 -31.88 11.97
CA VAL A 446 12.21 -31.26 11.83
C VAL A 446 12.96 -31.23 13.16
N ALA A 447 12.28 -30.90 14.26
CA ALA A 447 12.83 -30.93 15.61
C ALA A 447 13.18 -32.35 16.06
N MET A 448 12.31 -33.34 15.79
CA MET A 448 12.61 -34.75 16.04
C MET A 448 13.80 -35.28 15.22
N ALA A 449 13.97 -34.78 14.00
CA ALA A 449 15.11 -35.11 13.14
C ALA A 449 16.42 -34.40 13.55
N GLY A 450 16.37 -33.49 14.52
CA GLY A 450 17.54 -32.78 15.05
C GLY A 450 18.02 -31.58 14.25
N PHE A 451 17.25 -31.13 13.24
CA PHE A 451 17.61 -29.98 12.40
C PHE A 451 17.10 -28.64 12.95
N MET A 452 16.15 -28.66 13.91
CA MET A 452 15.63 -27.47 14.56
C MET A 452 15.97 -27.51 16.07
N PRO A 453 16.59 -26.45 16.63
CA PRO A 453 16.79 -26.33 18.07
C PRO A 453 15.46 -26.32 18.83
N LYS A 454 15.41 -26.98 19.99
CA LYS A 454 14.19 -27.04 20.83
C LYS A 454 13.70 -25.65 21.25
N LYS A 455 14.63 -24.72 21.55
CA LYS A 455 14.34 -23.32 21.85
C LYS A 455 13.58 -22.65 20.70
N GLN A 456 14.11 -22.78 19.48
CA GLN A 456 13.49 -22.25 18.27
C GLN A 456 12.11 -22.86 18.02
N PHE A 457 11.94 -24.16 18.28
CA PHE A 457 10.64 -24.83 18.16
C PHE A 457 9.60 -24.23 19.11
N LEU A 458 9.96 -23.99 20.37
CA LEU A 458 9.08 -23.42 21.39
C LEU A 458 8.70 -21.98 21.06
N MET A 459 9.69 -21.13 20.75
CA MET A 459 9.45 -19.74 20.37
C MET A 459 8.53 -19.65 19.14
N ARG A 460 8.80 -20.45 18.11
CA ARG A 460 8.07 -20.40 16.83
C ARG A 460 6.65 -20.96 16.91
N ASN A 461 6.43 -22.07 17.60
CA ASN A 461 5.13 -22.75 17.61
C ASN A 461 4.21 -22.30 18.76
N TYR A 462 4.79 -21.82 19.87
CA TYR A 462 4.04 -21.41 21.06
C TYR A 462 4.11 -19.90 21.33
N GLY A 463 4.87 -19.14 20.53
CA GLY A 463 4.96 -17.68 20.64
C GLY A 463 5.65 -17.20 21.93
N LEU A 464 6.51 -18.04 22.52
CA LEU A 464 7.24 -17.69 23.74
C LEU A 464 8.33 -16.65 23.44
N SER A 465 8.57 -15.75 24.39
CA SER A 465 9.77 -14.91 24.35
C SER A 465 11.03 -15.76 24.51
N GLU A 466 12.19 -15.18 24.20
CA GLU A 466 13.46 -15.91 24.35
C GLU A 466 13.67 -16.37 25.81
N ASP A 467 13.36 -15.47 26.76
CA ASP A 467 13.45 -15.74 28.20
C ASP A 467 12.45 -16.82 28.63
N ASP A 468 11.18 -16.73 28.20
CA ASP A 468 10.14 -17.74 28.53
C ASP A 468 10.47 -19.12 27.95
N ALA A 469 11.06 -19.16 26.75
CA ALA A 469 11.49 -20.40 26.11
C ALA A 469 12.65 -21.06 26.86
N ASP A 470 13.57 -20.26 27.40
CA ASP A 470 14.66 -20.75 28.25
C ASP A 470 14.13 -21.28 29.60
N GLU A 471 13.14 -20.62 30.20
CA GLU A 471 12.45 -21.12 31.40
C GLU A 471 11.80 -22.49 31.15
N TRP A 472 11.05 -22.65 30.06
CA TRP A 472 10.41 -23.92 29.69
C TRP A 472 11.43 -25.04 29.44
N LEU A 473 12.56 -24.72 28.80
CA LEU A 473 13.63 -25.70 28.59
C LEU A 473 14.29 -26.11 29.91
N ALA A 474 14.45 -25.17 30.85
CA ALA A 474 14.98 -25.45 32.18
C ALA A 474 14.02 -26.32 33.00
N GLU A 475 12.70 -26.05 32.94
CA GLU A 475 11.67 -26.89 33.56
C GLU A 475 11.72 -28.32 32.99
N LEU A 476 11.75 -28.47 31.66
CA LEU A 476 11.87 -29.78 31.00
C LEU A 476 13.14 -30.55 31.39
N GLN A 477 14.26 -29.85 31.62
CA GLN A 477 15.50 -30.47 32.10
C GLN A 477 15.38 -30.91 33.55
N SER A 478 14.67 -30.14 34.39
CA SER A 478 14.41 -30.49 35.79
C SER A 478 13.41 -31.64 35.96
N GLU A 479 12.51 -31.83 34.99
CA GLU A 479 11.53 -32.94 34.94
C GLU A 479 12.11 -34.22 34.33
N ALA A 480 13.25 -34.13 33.63
CA ALA A 480 13.89 -35.31 33.07
C ALA A 480 14.35 -36.23 34.22
N PRO A 481 13.92 -37.51 34.25
CA PRO A 481 14.34 -38.43 35.29
C PRO A 481 15.86 -38.56 35.27
N GLU A 482 16.51 -38.44 36.43
CA GLU A 482 17.92 -38.77 36.59
C GLU A 482 18.13 -40.18 36.02
N THR A 483 18.85 -40.28 34.90
CA THR A 483 19.38 -41.57 34.45
C THR A 483 20.28 -42.06 35.56
N ASP A 484 19.75 -43.03 36.31
CA ASP A 484 20.40 -43.76 37.39
C ASP A 484 21.76 -44.27 36.88
N ASN A 485 22.81 -43.54 37.24
CA ASN A 485 24.18 -43.95 37.04
C ASN A 485 24.38 -45.21 37.88
N MET A 486 24.23 -46.40 37.28
CA MET A 486 24.78 -47.61 37.88
C MET A 486 26.28 -47.37 38.15
N PRO A 487 26.74 -47.47 39.41
CA PRO A 487 28.14 -47.20 39.73
C PRO A 487 29.07 -48.26 39.14
N ASP A 488 30.15 -47.80 38.49
CA ASP A 488 31.29 -48.57 37.99
C ASP A 488 32.14 -49.21 39.11
N GLU A 489 31.52 -49.96 40.02
CA GLU A 489 32.21 -50.79 41.02
C GLU A 489 31.81 -52.27 40.90
N GLN A 490 31.92 -52.82 39.67
CA GLN A 490 32.09 -54.27 39.51
C GLN A 490 32.84 -54.69 38.24
N ALA A 491 33.65 -53.80 37.64
CA ALA A 491 34.56 -54.15 36.54
C ALA A 491 35.99 -54.52 37.01
N GLY A 492 36.27 -54.49 38.31
CA GLY A 492 37.60 -54.75 38.89
C GLY A 492 37.83 -56.17 39.47
N MET A 493 36.88 -57.10 39.34
CA MET A 493 36.97 -58.47 39.90
C MET A 493 36.89 -59.60 38.86
N LEU A 494 37.28 -59.34 37.61
CA LEU A 494 37.64 -60.39 36.65
C LEU A 494 39.04 -60.09 36.12
N GLY A 495 40.03 -60.49 36.92
CA GLY A 495 41.44 -60.48 36.56
C GLY A 495 41.70 -61.33 35.32
N GLY A 496 42.61 -60.83 34.48
CA GLY A 496 43.02 -61.49 33.25
C GLY A 496 43.84 -62.76 33.48
N ASN A 497 43.91 -63.59 32.44
CA ASN A 497 45.05 -64.43 32.17
C ASN A 497 45.06 -64.90 30.69
N ASP A 498 46.15 -64.54 30.00
CA ASP A 498 46.89 -65.25 28.96
C ASP A 498 46.25 -65.66 27.62
N GLY A 499 46.97 -65.34 26.54
CA GLY A 499 46.76 -65.94 25.20
C GLY A 499 47.59 -65.29 24.09
N GLU A 500 48.88 -65.61 24.05
CA GLU A 500 49.81 -65.42 22.92
C GLU A 500 49.23 -65.86 21.56
N GLY A 501 49.70 -65.27 20.45
CA GLY A 501 49.43 -65.84 19.13
C GLY A 501 49.89 -64.97 17.96
N SER A 502 51.12 -65.20 17.53
CA SER A 502 51.83 -64.61 16.39
C SER A 502 51.03 -64.51 15.08
N GLY A 503 51.30 -63.44 14.35
CA GLY A 503 51.20 -63.45 12.89
C GLY A 503 52.29 -64.30 12.24
N GLY A 504 51.96 -64.78 11.05
CA GLY A 504 52.81 -65.43 10.05
C GLY A 504 51.89 -66.12 9.05
N ASP A 505 52.14 -66.17 7.75
CA ASP A 505 53.16 -65.60 6.88
C ASP A 505 52.72 -65.94 5.42
N ASP A 506 53.44 -65.38 4.45
CA ASP A 506 53.64 -65.87 3.07
C ASP A 506 52.50 -65.79 2.03
N GLU A 507 52.51 -64.77 1.16
CA GLU A 507 53.15 -64.78 -0.19
C GLU A 507 52.97 -63.43 -0.90
#